data_AF-A0A7W9MWD2-F1
#
_entry.id   AF-A0A7W9MWD2-F1
#
_cell.length_a   1.000
_cell.length_b   1.000
_cell.length_c   1.000
_cell.angle_alpha   90.00
_cell.angle_beta   90.00
_cell.angle_gamma   90.00
#
_symmetry.space_group_name_H-M   'P 1'
#
loop_
_entity.id
_entity.type
_entity.pdbx_description
1 polymer ?
#
loop_
_entity_poly.entity_id
_entity_poly.type
_entity_poly.pdbx_seq_one_letter_code
_entity_poly.pdbx_strand_id
1 'polypeptide(L)'
;MGWSVDRHARSERPPGRTAEAAQRTAAAHERVRLLEGVLASALAEEVRGTDLQTLKRAPRRAPPRLATADLQPHPGPDWAAFLPSPPGPFASWVGGNRRYARRLRDAEDRFAEAIERHRLAEEARQLRVARAVREQADQQRRLDEATAEQHTRVDEYERCVRAKDRRAVSRYFQKALDRTAEPLDFPRHRRAGYVPESTLLALEWDLPDISVIPPAVAYRYDEASDAVLAVPREERELRLLYQQLVAQCALRALHLVFAHDRYGVVDTVVFNGMVEAVDAATGRTVRPCLITLRATREQFTSLVLDQLDPVACVRHYFGAEVSRHPEELQPVEPVLEFDLTDPRTVEPVDVVSELDSRPNLLDLSPEEFEHLVHNLLTRMGLETRLFRRGNDGGIDCVAYDPRPITGGKFVVQAKLYTRTVPPSAVRDLFGTVVDAGATKGILITTSGFGPSSYQFANGKPLQLIDGTGLLALCHQHDIPARIVPRAS
;
A
#
# COMPACT_ATOMS: atom_id res chain seq x y z
N MET A 1 -53.53 -30.62 -59.00
CA MET A 1 -53.93 -29.20 -59.14
C MET A 1 -54.75 -28.84 -57.90
N GLY A 2 -54.48 -27.84 -57.05
CA GLY A 2 -53.41 -26.85 -56.88
C GLY A 2 -53.14 -26.66 -55.36
N TRP A 3 -51.91 -26.44 -54.91
CA TRP A 3 -51.20 -25.16 -54.71
C TRP A 3 -51.94 -24.05 -53.93
N SER A 4 -51.38 -23.77 -52.73
CA SER A 4 -51.39 -22.50 -51.96
C SER A 4 -52.75 -22.11 -51.35
N VAL A 5 -52.93 -22.03 -50.03
CA VAL A 5 -52.38 -21.00 -49.13
C VAL A 5 -52.34 -21.56 -47.71
N ASP A 6 -51.17 -21.60 -47.08
CA ASP A 6 -50.97 -21.39 -45.62
C ASP A 6 -49.53 -21.73 -45.24
N ARG A 7 -48.61 -20.94 -45.80
CA ARG A 7 -47.19 -20.98 -45.44
C ARG A 7 -46.76 -19.69 -44.73
N HIS A 8 -47.68 -18.91 -44.16
CA HIS A 8 -47.38 -17.58 -43.59
C HIS A 8 -47.93 -17.46 -42.16
N ALA A 9 -47.33 -18.19 -41.22
CA ALA A 9 -47.39 -17.88 -39.79
C ALA A 9 -46.12 -18.39 -39.05
N ARG A 10 -44.97 -18.35 -39.72
CA ARG A 10 -43.66 -18.44 -39.07
C ARG A 10 -42.97 -17.11 -39.30
N SER A 11 -42.46 -16.51 -38.23
CA SER A 11 -41.56 -15.34 -38.20
C SER A 11 -42.16 -14.00 -37.76
N GLU A 12 -42.78 -13.94 -36.59
CA GLU A 12 -42.68 -12.73 -35.75
C GLU A 12 -42.27 -13.16 -34.34
N ARG A 13 -40.99 -13.51 -34.20
CA ARG A 13 -40.33 -13.59 -32.89
C ARG A 13 -40.40 -12.20 -32.26
N PRO A 14 -40.80 -12.01 -31.00
CA PRO A 14 -40.69 -10.71 -30.36
C PRO A 14 -39.20 -10.33 -30.27
N PRO A 15 -38.73 -9.33 -31.05
CA PRO A 15 -37.30 -9.06 -31.21
C PRO A 15 -36.63 -8.64 -29.90
N GLY A 16 -37.40 -8.16 -28.92
CA GLY A 16 -36.89 -7.68 -27.62
C GLY A 16 -36.37 -8.79 -26.69
N ARG A 17 -37.10 -9.90 -26.51
CA ARG A 17 -36.76 -10.91 -25.49
C ARG A 17 -35.59 -11.80 -25.90
N THR A 18 -35.52 -12.18 -27.18
CA THR A 18 -34.36 -12.91 -27.71
C THR A 18 -33.10 -12.02 -27.68
N ALA A 19 -33.23 -10.72 -28.00
CA ALA A 19 -32.13 -9.77 -27.88
C ALA A 19 -31.69 -9.56 -26.42
N GLU A 20 -32.64 -9.48 -25.48
CA GLU A 20 -32.38 -9.39 -24.03
C GLU A 20 -31.58 -10.61 -23.54
N ALA A 21 -31.99 -11.83 -23.91
CA ALA A 21 -31.28 -13.06 -23.57
C ALA A 21 -29.84 -13.10 -24.15
N ALA A 22 -29.68 -12.65 -25.41
CA ALA A 22 -28.38 -12.55 -26.04
C ALA A 22 -27.48 -11.51 -25.34
N GLN A 23 -28.03 -10.36 -24.97
CA GLN A 23 -27.30 -9.31 -24.26
C GLN A 23 -26.84 -9.76 -22.88
N ARG A 24 -27.70 -10.42 -22.10
CA ARG A 24 -27.34 -10.98 -20.79
C ARG A 24 -26.28 -12.07 -20.90
N THR A 25 -26.36 -12.92 -21.92
CA THR A 25 -25.34 -13.94 -22.20
C THR A 25 -24.00 -13.28 -22.54
N ALA A 26 -24.00 -12.27 -23.40
CA ALA A 26 -22.79 -11.51 -23.73
C ALA A 26 -22.17 -10.85 -22.50
N ALA A 27 -22.98 -10.26 -21.62
CA ALA A 27 -22.51 -9.67 -20.37
C ALA A 27 -21.89 -10.71 -19.42
N ALA A 28 -22.50 -11.89 -19.29
CA ALA A 28 -21.96 -12.98 -18.47
C ALA A 28 -20.60 -13.48 -19.00
N HIS A 29 -20.48 -13.67 -20.32
CA HIS A 29 -19.21 -14.06 -20.96
C HIS A 29 -18.13 -12.99 -20.83
N GLU A 30 -18.46 -11.72 -21.04
CA GLU A 30 -17.51 -10.62 -20.88
C GLU A 30 -17.03 -10.52 -19.43
N ARG A 31 -17.92 -10.71 -18.46
CA ARG A 31 -17.53 -10.73 -17.05
C ARG A 31 -16.55 -11.86 -16.74
N VAL A 32 -16.79 -13.08 -17.23
CA VAL A 32 -15.84 -14.20 -17.04
C VAL A 32 -14.49 -13.89 -17.67
N ARG A 33 -14.47 -13.35 -18.90
CA ARG A 33 -13.23 -12.96 -19.59
C ARG A 33 -12.43 -11.93 -18.79
N LEU A 34 -13.09 -10.96 -18.17
CA LEU A 34 -12.44 -9.98 -17.30
C LEU A 34 -11.83 -10.63 -16.05
N LEU A 35 -12.52 -11.61 -15.44
CA LEU A 35 -12.02 -12.35 -14.27
C LEU A 35 -10.84 -13.27 -14.64
N GLU A 36 -10.87 -13.90 -15.81
CA GLU A 36 -9.77 -14.70 -16.36
C GLU A 36 -8.57 -13.84 -16.79
N GLY A 37 -8.78 -12.53 -17.02
CA GLY A 37 -7.78 -11.57 -17.46
C GLY A 37 -7.21 -10.67 -16.37
N VAL A 38 -7.46 -10.94 -15.08
CA VAL A 38 -7.01 -10.06 -13.97
C VAL A 38 -5.49 -9.91 -13.94
N LEU A 39 -4.75 -11.00 -14.08
CA LEU A 39 -3.29 -10.95 -14.12
C LEU A 39 -2.80 -10.25 -15.39
N ALA A 40 -3.35 -10.63 -16.55
CA ALA A 40 -2.97 -10.06 -17.84
C ALA A 40 -3.20 -8.53 -17.89
N SER A 41 -4.31 -8.05 -17.34
CA SER A 41 -4.61 -6.63 -17.22
C SER A 41 -3.58 -5.90 -16.35
N ALA A 42 -3.14 -6.49 -15.24
CA ALA A 42 -2.12 -5.89 -14.39
C ALA A 42 -0.75 -5.84 -15.06
N LEU A 43 -0.41 -6.85 -15.87
CA LEU A 43 0.84 -6.87 -16.65
C LEU A 43 0.85 -5.83 -17.78
N ALA A 44 -0.33 -5.48 -18.32
CA ALA A 44 -0.45 -4.47 -19.35
C ALA A 44 -0.30 -3.02 -18.82
N GLU A 45 -0.48 -2.81 -17.52
CA GLU A 45 -0.25 -1.51 -16.89
C GLU A 45 1.25 -1.29 -16.66
N GLU A 46 1.79 -0.17 -17.15
CA GLU A 46 3.16 0.25 -16.78
C GLU A 46 3.21 0.68 -15.32
N VAL A 47 3.44 -0.28 -14.43
CA VAL A 47 3.65 -0.01 -13.01
C VAL A 47 5.09 0.47 -12.80
N ARG A 48 5.27 1.79 -12.74
CA ARG A 48 6.56 2.39 -12.35
C ARG A 48 6.57 2.59 -10.84
N GLY A 49 7.56 2.01 -10.16
CA GLY A 49 7.70 2.16 -8.71
C GLY A 49 7.65 3.62 -8.27
N THR A 50 6.93 3.87 -7.18
CA THR A 50 6.65 5.23 -6.70
C THR A 50 7.97 5.91 -6.35
N ASP A 51 8.33 6.92 -7.14
CA ASP A 51 9.48 7.77 -6.85
C ASP A 51 9.07 8.78 -5.78
N LEU A 52 9.66 8.67 -4.59
CA LEU A 52 9.34 9.55 -3.48
C LEU A 52 9.67 11.02 -3.79
N GLN A 53 10.63 11.27 -4.68
CA GLN A 53 10.99 12.62 -5.09
C GLN A 53 9.85 13.34 -5.83
N THR A 54 8.94 12.62 -6.48
CA THR A 54 7.76 13.23 -7.12
C THR A 54 6.74 13.75 -6.11
N LEU A 55 6.90 13.43 -4.82
CA LEU A 55 6.08 13.99 -3.74
C LEU A 55 6.53 15.41 -3.35
N LYS A 56 7.69 15.89 -3.82
CA LYS A 56 8.17 17.24 -3.55
C LYS A 56 7.26 18.28 -4.22
N ARG A 57 6.81 19.26 -3.44
CA ARG A 57 5.95 20.34 -3.95
C ARG A 57 6.73 21.22 -4.91
N ALA A 58 6.08 21.61 -6.00
CA ALA A 58 6.59 22.64 -6.90
C ALA A 58 6.68 24.00 -6.19
N PRO A 59 7.71 24.81 -6.49
CA PRO A 59 7.88 26.14 -5.88
C PRO A 59 6.69 27.04 -6.22
N ARG A 60 6.17 27.73 -5.21
CA ARG A 60 5.04 28.68 -5.36
C ARG A 60 5.55 30.11 -5.26
N ARG A 61 4.95 31.01 -6.03
CA ARG A 61 5.22 32.45 -5.96
C ARG A 61 4.11 33.16 -5.20
N ALA A 62 4.48 34.05 -4.29
CA ALA A 62 3.55 34.93 -3.62
C ALA A 62 2.89 35.87 -4.64
N PRO A 63 1.56 36.08 -4.58
CA PRO A 63 0.88 37.01 -5.46
C PRO A 63 1.39 38.44 -5.22
N PRO A 64 1.39 39.31 -6.26
CA PRO A 64 1.79 40.70 -6.09
C PRO A 64 0.82 41.40 -5.13
N ARG A 65 1.36 42.10 -4.14
CA ARG A 65 0.56 42.89 -3.17
C ARG A 65 0.47 44.37 -3.50
N LEU A 66 1.31 44.84 -4.43
CA LEU A 66 1.35 46.23 -4.82
C LEU A 66 0.15 46.58 -5.70
N ALA A 67 -0.58 47.64 -5.34
CA ALA A 67 -1.63 48.18 -6.18
C ALA A 67 -1.04 48.75 -7.48
N THR A 68 -1.73 48.56 -8.61
CA THR A 68 -1.30 49.08 -9.92
C THR A 68 -1.09 50.59 -9.92
N ALA A 69 -1.89 51.33 -9.15
CA ALA A 69 -1.77 52.78 -9.01
C ALA A 69 -0.45 53.23 -8.35
N ASP A 70 0.14 52.40 -7.48
CA ASP A 70 1.37 52.72 -6.76
C ASP A 70 2.63 52.30 -7.55
N LEU A 71 2.50 51.71 -8.76
CA LEU A 71 3.63 51.26 -9.59
C LEU A 71 4.47 52.42 -10.15
N GLN A 72 3.84 53.57 -10.40
CA GLN A 72 4.52 54.75 -10.98
C GLN A 72 4.37 55.96 -10.04
N PRO A 73 5.40 56.82 -9.95
CA PRO A 73 5.26 58.11 -9.28
C PRO A 73 4.21 58.98 -9.99
N HIS A 74 3.44 59.74 -9.22
CA HIS A 74 2.55 60.74 -9.81
C HIS A 74 3.39 61.90 -10.40
N PRO A 75 2.99 62.51 -11.52
CA PRO A 75 3.65 63.71 -12.01
C PRO A 75 3.45 64.87 -11.01
N GLY A 76 4.50 65.67 -10.80
CA GLY A 76 4.44 66.84 -9.94
C GLY A 76 3.56 67.95 -10.51
N PRO A 77 3.15 68.94 -9.69
CA PRO A 77 2.39 70.09 -10.18
C PRO A 77 3.25 70.93 -11.14
N ASP A 78 2.68 71.30 -12.28
CA ASP A 78 3.31 72.19 -13.27
C ASP A 78 2.87 73.63 -13.03
N TRP A 79 3.82 74.55 -12.88
CA TRP A 79 3.56 75.99 -12.68
C TRP A 79 2.70 76.58 -13.81
N ALA A 80 2.83 76.07 -15.04
CA ALA A 80 2.03 76.52 -16.18
C ALA A 80 0.51 76.37 -15.94
N ALA A 81 0.09 75.40 -15.14
CA ALA A 81 -1.31 75.16 -14.81
C ALA A 81 -1.88 76.14 -13.76
N PHE A 82 -1.02 76.85 -13.02
CA PHE A 82 -1.42 77.77 -11.95
C PHE A 82 -1.36 79.25 -12.38
N LEU A 83 -0.68 79.53 -13.50
CA LEU A 83 -0.49 80.88 -14.03
C LEU A 83 -1.84 81.58 -14.34
N PRO A 84 -2.13 82.74 -13.72
CA PRO A 84 -3.32 83.50 -14.03
C PRO A 84 -3.21 84.16 -15.41
N SER A 85 -4.32 84.23 -16.16
CA SER A 85 -4.36 84.92 -17.46
C SER A 85 -3.87 86.37 -17.32
N PRO A 86 -2.99 86.84 -18.22
CA PRO A 86 -2.46 88.20 -18.16
C PRO A 86 -3.58 89.24 -18.32
N PRO A 87 -3.44 90.44 -17.73
CA PRO A 87 -4.44 91.49 -17.88
C PRO A 87 -4.51 91.93 -19.34
N GLY A 88 -5.73 92.07 -19.88
CA GLY A 88 -5.95 92.63 -21.22
C GLY A 88 -5.51 94.10 -21.31
N PRO A 89 -5.33 94.64 -22.54
CA PRO A 89 -4.66 95.93 -22.78
C PRO A 89 -5.31 97.16 -22.10
N PHE A 90 -6.59 97.09 -21.73
CA PHE A 90 -7.34 98.17 -21.08
C PHE A 90 -7.52 98.01 -19.55
N ALA A 91 -7.05 96.91 -18.97
CA ALA A 91 -7.25 96.62 -17.54
C ALA A 91 -6.29 97.38 -16.60
N SER A 92 -5.20 97.95 -17.12
CA SER A 92 -4.19 98.72 -16.37
C SER A 92 -4.73 100.03 -15.80
N TRP A 93 -5.80 100.58 -16.38
CA TRP A 93 -6.38 101.88 -16.02
C TRP A 93 -7.29 101.85 -14.78
N VAL A 94 -7.79 100.67 -14.37
CA VAL A 94 -8.72 100.51 -13.24
C VAL A 94 -8.19 99.47 -12.24
N GLY A 95 -6.96 99.67 -11.72
CA GLY A 95 -6.39 98.80 -10.68
C GLY A 95 -6.20 97.33 -11.08
N GLY A 96 -6.24 96.99 -12.38
CA GLY A 96 -6.06 95.63 -12.89
C GLY A 96 -4.69 95.06 -12.59
N ASN A 97 -3.63 95.88 -12.57
CA ASN A 97 -2.28 95.45 -12.17
C ASN A 97 -2.22 95.00 -10.71
N ARG A 98 -2.91 95.67 -9.78
CA ARG A 98 -2.99 95.24 -8.37
C ARG A 98 -3.79 93.95 -8.22
N ARG A 99 -4.84 93.75 -9.03
CA ARG A 99 -5.64 92.51 -9.05
C ARG A 99 -4.89 91.34 -9.67
N TYR A 100 -4.12 91.57 -10.73
CA TYR A 100 -3.25 90.57 -11.34
C TYR A 100 -2.11 90.18 -10.38
N ALA A 101 -1.47 91.14 -9.71
CA ALA A 101 -0.46 90.86 -8.70
C ALA A 101 -1.01 90.05 -7.51
N ARG A 102 -2.26 90.30 -7.08
CA ARG A 102 -2.95 89.45 -6.08
C ARG A 102 -3.19 88.04 -6.61
N ARG A 103 -3.74 87.90 -7.82
CA ARG A 103 -3.98 86.58 -8.46
C ARG A 103 -2.69 85.79 -8.68
N LEU A 104 -1.57 86.47 -8.94
CA LEU A 104 -0.26 85.85 -9.07
C LEU A 104 0.22 85.32 -7.72
N ARG A 105 0.11 86.11 -6.64
CA ARG A 105 0.40 85.64 -5.27
C ARG A 105 -0.50 84.47 -4.86
N ASP A 106 -1.81 84.58 -5.10
CA ASP A 106 -2.76 83.49 -4.84
C ASP A 106 -2.45 82.23 -5.68
N ALA A 107 -1.82 82.39 -6.86
CA ALA A 107 -1.36 81.27 -7.67
C ALA A 107 -0.05 80.67 -7.15
N GLU A 108 0.90 81.51 -6.71
CA GLU A 108 2.14 81.09 -6.04
C GLU A 108 1.82 80.30 -4.77
N ASP A 109 0.90 80.80 -3.94
CA ASP A 109 0.46 80.13 -2.70
C ASP A 109 -0.21 78.78 -2.99
N ARG A 110 -1.15 78.73 -3.95
CA ARG A 110 -1.80 77.46 -4.37
C ARG A 110 -0.82 76.47 -4.99
N PHE A 111 0.20 76.95 -5.69
CA PHE A 111 1.25 76.11 -6.25
C PHE A 111 2.17 75.56 -5.15
N ALA A 112 2.55 76.38 -4.17
CA ALA A 112 3.31 75.94 -3.00
C ALA A 112 2.52 74.88 -2.20
N GLU A 113 1.23 75.09 -1.98
CA GLU A 113 0.33 74.09 -1.37
C GLU A 113 0.21 72.82 -2.22
N ALA A 114 0.22 72.93 -3.55
CA ALA A 114 0.18 71.78 -4.45
C ALA A 114 1.49 70.98 -4.42
N ILE A 115 2.65 71.65 -4.33
CA ILE A 115 3.96 71.01 -4.15
C ILE A 115 3.98 70.21 -2.85
N GLU A 116 3.55 70.80 -1.73
CA GLU A 116 3.57 70.09 -0.45
C GLU A 116 2.57 68.93 -0.40
N ARG A 117 1.37 69.09 -0.97
CA ARG A 117 0.43 67.97 -1.11
C ARG A 117 1.00 66.84 -1.97
N HIS A 118 1.69 67.17 -3.05
CA HIS A 118 2.35 66.19 -3.91
C HIS A 118 3.48 65.47 -3.16
N ARG A 119 4.32 66.21 -2.43
CA ARG A 119 5.39 65.66 -1.61
C ARG A 119 4.85 64.67 -0.57
N LEU A 120 3.84 65.07 0.21
CA LEU A 120 3.21 64.20 1.22
C LEU A 120 2.55 62.96 0.58
N ALA A 121 1.91 63.11 -0.58
CA ALA A 121 1.30 62.00 -1.30
C ALA A 121 2.35 61.00 -1.82
N GLU A 122 3.48 61.50 -2.31
CA GLU A 122 4.59 60.68 -2.79
C GLU A 122 5.32 59.97 -1.64
N GLU A 123 5.54 60.64 -0.50
CA GLU A 123 6.05 60.00 0.72
C GLU A 123 5.11 58.88 1.20
N ALA A 124 3.79 59.13 1.22
CA ALA A 124 2.79 58.13 1.56
C ALA A 124 2.77 56.95 0.57
N ARG A 125 2.94 57.21 -0.74
CA ARG A 125 3.05 56.17 -1.78
C ARG A 125 4.29 55.32 -1.55
N GLN A 126 5.45 55.93 -1.32
CA GLN A 126 6.71 55.21 -1.05
C GLN A 126 6.60 54.31 0.18
N LEU A 127 5.94 54.77 1.25
CA LEU A 127 5.66 53.95 2.42
C LEU A 127 4.75 52.76 2.10
N ARG A 128 3.69 52.95 1.30
CA ARG A 128 2.82 51.84 0.84
C ARG A 128 3.57 50.84 -0.02
N VAL A 129 4.39 51.31 -0.96
CA VAL A 129 5.24 50.46 -1.82
C VAL A 129 6.21 49.65 -0.97
N ALA A 130 6.96 50.31 -0.07
CA ALA A 130 7.92 49.65 0.81
C ALA A 130 7.25 48.58 1.69
N ARG A 131 6.06 48.89 2.24
CA ARG A 131 5.25 47.94 2.99
C ARG A 131 4.80 46.75 2.14
N ALA A 132 4.27 46.98 0.94
CA ALA A 132 3.79 45.94 0.05
C ALA A 132 4.94 45.00 -0.40
N VAL A 133 6.10 45.56 -0.74
CA VAL A 133 7.30 44.79 -1.11
C VAL A 133 7.78 43.94 0.07
N ARG A 134 7.82 44.52 1.29
CA ARG A 134 8.20 43.78 2.50
C ARG A 134 7.23 42.64 2.78
N GLU A 135 5.92 42.91 2.77
CA GLU A 135 4.90 41.88 3.02
C GLU A 135 4.94 40.76 1.97
N GLN A 136 5.16 41.10 0.70
CA GLN A 136 5.32 40.12 -0.37
C GLN A 136 6.59 39.27 -0.17
N ALA A 137 7.71 39.88 0.19
CA ALA A 137 8.95 39.16 0.48
C ALA A 137 8.78 38.25 1.71
N ASP A 138 8.13 38.72 2.77
CA ASP A 138 7.83 37.93 3.96
C ASP A 138 6.90 36.75 3.63
N GLN A 139 5.89 36.95 2.78
CA GLN A 139 5.03 35.88 2.30
C GLN A 139 5.78 34.87 1.43
N GLN A 140 6.68 35.33 0.55
CA GLN A 140 7.51 34.45 -0.27
C GLN A 140 8.42 33.58 0.61
N ARG A 141 9.10 34.17 1.60
CA ARG A 141 9.95 33.42 2.54
C ARG A 141 9.16 32.33 3.27
N ARG A 142 7.94 32.62 3.74
CA ARG A 142 7.08 31.61 4.37
C ARG A 142 6.70 30.47 3.43
N LEU A 143 6.46 30.75 2.14
CA LEU A 143 6.17 29.72 1.14
C LEU A 143 7.40 28.86 0.84
N ASP A 144 8.58 29.48 0.75
CA ASP A 144 9.84 28.81 0.50
C ASP A 144 10.25 27.92 1.68
N GLU A 145 10.16 28.44 2.92
CA GLU A 145 10.40 27.70 4.16
C GLU A 145 9.47 26.47 4.25
N ALA A 146 8.16 26.65 4.06
CA ALA A 146 7.21 25.53 4.09
C ALA A 146 7.44 24.50 2.97
N THR A 147 7.96 24.93 1.82
CA THR A 147 8.34 24.03 0.73
C THR A 147 9.61 23.25 1.07
N ALA A 148 10.63 23.93 1.60
CA ALA A 148 11.89 23.34 2.04
C ALA A 148 11.67 22.32 3.17
N GLU A 149 10.87 22.65 4.19
CA GLU A 149 10.50 21.71 5.25
C GLU A 149 9.84 20.44 4.70
N GLN A 150 8.96 20.58 3.71
CA GLN A 150 8.32 19.42 3.08
C GLN A 150 9.31 18.60 2.27
N HIS A 151 10.25 19.24 1.57
CA HIS A 151 11.31 18.55 0.82
C HIS A 151 12.20 17.75 1.78
N THR A 152 12.64 18.35 2.89
CA THR A 152 13.42 17.68 3.93
C THR A 152 12.69 16.44 4.47
N ARG A 153 11.39 16.54 4.75
CA ARG A 153 10.58 15.39 5.20
C ARG A 153 10.50 14.27 4.16
N VAL A 154 10.44 14.60 2.87
CA VAL A 154 10.44 13.60 1.78
C VAL A 154 11.81 12.93 1.68
N ASP A 155 12.89 13.70 1.79
CA ASP A 155 14.26 13.18 1.73
C ASP A 155 14.60 12.29 2.93
N GLU A 156 14.14 12.65 4.13
CA GLU A 156 14.22 11.80 5.31
C GLU A 156 13.42 10.50 5.12
N TYR A 157 12.21 10.59 4.59
CA TYR A 157 11.39 9.41 4.35
C TYR A 157 12.04 8.44 3.35
N GLU A 158 12.59 8.96 2.25
CA GLU A 158 13.33 8.13 1.29
C GLU A 158 14.57 7.49 1.93
N ARG A 159 15.31 8.24 2.76
CA ARG A 159 16.46 7.70 3.49
C ARG A 159 16.07 6.55 4.40
N CYS A 160 14.97 6.67 5.15
CA CYS A 160 14.45 5.59 5.99
C CYS A 160 14.04 4.36 5.16
N VAL A 161 13.37 4.55 4.02
CA VAL A 161 13.02 3.43 3.12
C VAL A 161 14.28 2.72 2.63
N ARG A 162 15.27 3.46 2.13
CA ARG A 162 16.56 2.89 1.67
C ARG A 162 17.34 2.20 2.79
N ALA A 163 17.21 2.70 4.02
CA ALA A 163 17.79 2.07 5.21
C ALA A 163 17.01 0.84 5.71
N LYS A 164 15.98 0.40 4.97
CA LYS A 164 15.12 -0.75 5.32
C LYS A 164 14.41 -0.58 6.67
N ASP A 165 14.07 0.66 7.05
CA ASP A 165 13.30 0.92 8.27
C ASP A 165 11.90 0.29 8.18
N ARG A 166 11.50 -0.45 9.23
CA ARG A 166 10.23 -1.17 9.29
C ARG A 166 9.03 -0.30 8.93
N ARG A 167 8.87 0.82 9.63
CA ARG A 167 7.69 1.68 9.47
C ARG A 167 7.69 2.39 8.13
N ALA A 168 8.85 2.85 7.68
CA ALA A 168 8.97 3.56 6.42
C ALA A 168 8.64 2.67 5.22
N VAL A 169 9.18 1.45 5.20
CA VAL A 169 8.95 0.46 4.13
C VAL A 169 7.51 -0.05 4.14
N SER A 170 6.95 -0.42 5.30
CA SER A 170 5.52 -0.81 5.38
C SER A 170 4.61 0.29 4.84
N ARG A 171 4.86 1.56 5.22
CA ARG A 171 4.09 2.71 4.72
C ARG A 171 4.29 2.94 3.21
N TYR A 172 5.47 2.65 2.70
CA TYR A 172 5.79 2.81 1.27
C TYR A 172 4.93 1.86 0.43
N PHE A 173 4.96 0.57 0.77
CA PHE A 173 4.17 -0.44 0.07
C PHE A 173 2.68 -0.28 0.30
N GLN A 174 2.24 0.08 1.52
CA GLN A 174 0.82 0.36 1.78
C GLN A 174 0.30 1.46 0.83
N LYS A 175 1.00 2.60 0.76
CA LYS A 175 0.60 3.71 -0.14
C LYS A 175 0.65 3.33 -1.61
N ALA A 176 1.62 2.50 -2.00
CA ALA A 176 1.74 2.02 -3.37
C ALA A 176 0.53 1.14 -3.74
N LEU A 177 0.21 0.17 -2.88
CA LEU A 177 -0.92 -0.74 -3.08
C LEU A 177 -2.27 0.00 -3.03
N ASP A 178 -2.46 0.94 -2.10
CA ASP A 178 -3.71 1.72 -1.98
C ASP A 178 -4.02 2.55 -3.25
N ARG A 179 -2.99 2.89 -4.04
CA ARG A 179 -3.14 3.65 -5.29
C ARG A 179 -3.44 2.77 -6.50
N THR A 180 -3.20 1.47 -6.40
CA THR A 180 -3.47 0.54 -7.50
C THR A 180 -4.97 0.43 -7.73
N ALA A 181 -5.41 0.63 -8.97
CA ALA A 181 -6.81 0.46 -9.34
C ALA A 181 -7.25 -1.00 -9.17
N GLU A 182 -8.45 -1.21 -8.66
CA GLU A 182 -9.12 -2.51 -8.65
C GLU A 182 -10.25 -2.53 -9.66
N PRO A 183 -10.54 -3.71 -10.27
CA PRO A 183 -11.79 -3.91 -10.98
C PRO A 183 -12.97 -3.50 -10.09
N LEU A 184 -14.03 -2.93 -10.69
CA LEU A 184 -15.28 -2.74 -9.97
C LEU A 184 -15.73 -4.09 -9.39
N ASP A 185 -16.13 -4.09 -8.13
CA ASP A 185 -16.62 -5.21 -7.30
C ASP A 185 -15.56 -5.97 -6.49
N PHE A 186 -14.28 -5.61 -6.56
CA PHE A 186 -13.26 -6.25 -5.72
C PHE A 186 -13.10 -5.50 -4.38
N PRO A 187 -12.86 -6.22 -3.28
CA PRO A 187 -12.49 -5.59 -2.01
C PRO A 187 -11.22 -4.75 -2.19
N ARG A 188 -11.16 -3.63 -1.47
CA ARG A 188 -10.02 -2.68 -1.52
C ARG A 188 -9.11 -2.76 -0.32
N HIS A 189 -9.50 -3.51 0.71
CA HIS A 189 -8.77 -3.57 1.95
C HIS A 189 -7.55 -4.49 1.81
N ARG A 190 -6.39 -3.94 2.15
CA ARG A 190 -5.09 -4.58 2.06
C ARG A 190 -4.20 -4.04 3.17
N ARG A 191 -3.33 -4.88 3.73
CA ARG A 191 -2.35 -4.47 4.72
C ARG A 191 -0.96 -4.95 4.28
N ALA A 192 0.04 -4.09 4.45
CA ALA A 192 1.45 -4.42 4.19
C ALA A 192 2.30 -4.22 5.45
N GLY A 193 3.05 -5.26 5.82
CA GLY A 193 3.96 -5.28 6.97
C GLY A 193 5.36 -5.72 6.53
N TYR A 194 6.41 -5.03 6.97
CA TYR A 194 7.79 -5.30 6.57
C TYR A 194 8.61 -5.80 7.75
N VAL A 195 9.44 -6.81 7.52
CA VAL A 195 10.37 -7.40 8.49
C VAL A 195 11.80 -7.16 7.98
N PRO A 196 12.51 -6.15 8.51
CA PRO A 196 13.85 -5.78 8.05
C PRO A 196 14.88 -6.92 8.11
N GLU A 197 14.81 -7.77 9.14
CA GLU A 197 15.77 -8.83 9.45
C GLU A 197 15.80 -9.92 8.38
N SER A 198 14.64 -10.16 7.77
CA SER A 198 14.41 -11.16 6.72
C SER A 198 14.18 -10.52 5.34
N THR A 199 14.25 -9.17 5.23
CA THR A 199 13.88 -8.42 4.01
C THR A 199 12.54 -8.86 3.42
N LEU A 200 11.60 -9.16 4.32
CA LEU A 200 10.35 -9.84 4.03
C LEU A 200 9.19 -8.86 4.10
N LEU A 201 8.33 -8.85 3.08
CA LEU A 201 7.08 -8.12 3.08
C LEU A 201 5.90 -9.09 3.22
N ALA A 202 5.18 -9.00 4.32
CA ALA A 202 3.92 -9.70 4.54
C ALA A 202 2.76 -8.86 3.99
N LEU A 203 1.87 -9.51 3.26
CA LEU A 203 0.68 -8.92 2.66
C LEU A 203 -0.55 -9.67 3.14
N GLU A 204 -1.52 -8.94 3.68
CA GLU A 204 -2.88 -9.42 3.87
C GLU A 204 -3.76 -8.72 2.85
N TRP A 205 -4.48 -9.49 2.03
CA TRP A 205 -5.25 -8.95 0.91
C TRP A 205 -6.64 -9.55 0.89
N ASP A 206 -7.67 -8.71 0.92
CA ASP A 206 -9.06 -9.18 0.82
C ASP A 206 -9.40 -9.51 -0.64
N LEU A 207 -9.71 -10.78 -0.87
CA LEU A 207 -10.11 -11.34 -2.15
C LEU A 207 -11.64 -11.25 -2.31
N PRO A 208 -12.14 -11.12 -3.56
CA PRO A 208 -13.57 -11.17 -3.80
C PRO A 208 -14.12 -12.55 -3.45
N ASP A 209 -15.35 -12.58 -2.95
CA ASP A 209 -16.06 -13.83 -2.74
C ASP A 209 -16.56 -14.44 -4.07
N ILE A 210 -17.05 -15.67 -4.00
CA ILE A 210 -17.45 -16.44 -5.18
C ILE A 210 -18.62 -15.84 -5.97
N SER A 211 -19.42 -14.96 -5.36
CA SER A 211 -20.55 -14.28 -6.01
C SER A 211 -20.13 -13.35 -7.15
N VAL A 212 -18.84 -12.99 -7.22
CA VAL A 212 -18.28 -12.20 -8.33
C VAL A 212 -18.38 -12.94 -9.68
N ILE A 213 -18.49 -14.27 -9.66
CA ILE A 213 -18.63 -15.13 -10.83
C ILE A 213 -20.11 -15.23 -11.21
N PRO A 214 -20.50 -14.93 -12.46
CA PRO A 214 -21.89 -15.06 -12.90
C PRO A 214 -22.42 -16.50 -12.70
N PRO A 215 -23.55 -16.67 -12.00
CA PRO A 215 -24.10 -17.99 -11.69
C PRO A 215 -24.70 -18.69 -12.91
N ALA A 216 -24.95 -17.96 -14.00
CA ALA A 216 -25.45 -18.49 -15.26
C ALA A 216 -24.35 -18.48 -16.33
N VAL A 217 -24.29 -19.54 -17.15
CA VAL A 217 -23.42 -19.59 -18.34
C VAL A 217 -24.06 -18.81 -19.48
N ALA A 218 -25.38 -18.94 -19.64
CA ALA A 218 -26.13 -18.28 -20.70
C ALA A 218 -27.57 -18.02 -20.28
N TYR A 219 -28.27 -17.20 -21.06
CA TYR A 219 -29.70 -16.95 -20.91
C TYR A 219 -30.41 -17.37 -22.19
N ARG A 220 -31.52 -18.08 -22.07
CA ARG A 220 -32.34 -18.54 -23.19
C ARG A 220 -33.76 -18.02 -23.02
N TYR A 221 -34.35 -17.57 -24.13
CA TYR A 221 -35.76 -17.23 -24.15
C TYR A 221 -36.59 -18.51 -24.28
N ASP A 222 -37.55 -18.70 -23.39
CA ASP A 222 -38.52 -19.77 -23.45
C ASP A 222 -39.86 -19.24 -23.96
N GLU A 223 -40.31 -19.75 -25.11
CA GLU A 223 -41.55 -19.33 -25.77
C GLU A 223 -42.80 -19.76 -24.98
N ALA A 224 -42.70 -20.84 -24.18
CA ALA A 224 -43.83 -21.36 -23.42
C ALA A 224 -44.15 -20.52 -22.17
N SER A 225 -43.12 -19.97 -21.52
CA SER A 225 -43.26 -19.13 -20.32
C SER A 225 -43.12 -17.63 -20.57
N ASP A 226 -42.86 -17.20 -21.80
CA ASP A 226 -42.54 -15.81 -22.20
C ASP A 226 -41.48 -15.16 -21.29
N ALA A 227 -40.49 -15.95 -20.87
CA ALA A 227 -39.48 -15.54 -19.91
C ALA A 227 -38.06 -15.80 -20.41
N VAL A 228 -37.12 -14.97 -19.95
CA VAL A 228 -35.68 -15.19 -20.14
C VAL A 228 -35.19 -16.06 -19.00
N LEU A 229 -34.90 -17.32 -19.29
CA LEU A 229 -34.43 -18.31 -18.33
C LEU A 229 -32.91 -18.36 -18.28
N ALA A 230 -32.36 -18.40 -17.08
CA ALA A 230 -30.94 -18.61 -16.85
C ALA A 230 -30.59 -20.10 -17.02
N VAL A 231 -29.53 -20.39 -17.77
CA VAL A 231 -28.90 -21.71 -17.79
C VAL A 231 -27.85 -21.71 -16.69
N PRO A 232 -28.07 -22.44 -15.57
CA PRO A 232 -27.17 -22.41 -14.43
C PRO A 232 -25.79 -22.96 -14.82
N ARG A 233 -24.75 -22.39 -14.24
CA ARG A 233 -23.38 -22.89 -14.36
C ARG A 233 -23.20 -24.13 -13.51
N GLU A 234 -22.47 -25.11 -14.04
CA GLU A 234 -22.11 -26.29 -13.25
C GLU A 234 -21.19 -25.90 -12.09
N GLU A 235 -21.40 -26.52 -10.92
CA GLU A 235 -20.60 -26.24 -9.71
C GLU A 235 -19.10 -26.49 -9.92
N ARG A 236 -18.74 -27.48 -10.76
CA ARG A 236 -17.35 -27.77 -11.11
C ARG A 236 -16.69 -26.63 -11.88
N GLU A 237 -17.40 -26.07 -12.85
CA GLU A 237 -16.90 -24.97 -13.67
C GLU A 237 -16.72 -23.70 -12.83
N LEU A 238 -17.72 -23.39 -12.00
CA LEU A 238 -17.70 -22.27 -11.07
C LEU A 238 -16.51 -22.34 -10.10
N ARG A 239 -16.24 -23.54 -9.56
CA ARG A 239 -15.08 -23.83 -8.70
C ARG A 239 -13.74 -23.60 -9.39
N LEU A 240 -13.59 -24.05 -10.63
CA LEU A 240 -12.35 -23.89 -11.40
C LEU A 240 -12.08 -22.41 -11.69
N LEU A 241 -13.11 -21.66 -12.09
CA LEU A 241 -12.99 -20.21 -12.32
C LEU A 241 -12.60 -19.46 -11.05
N TYR A 242 -13.17 -19.84 -9.90
CA TYR A 242 -12.82 -19.21 -8.63
C TYR A 242 -11.38 -19.52 -8.20
N GLN A 243 -10.93 -20.77 -8.38
CA GLN A 243 -9.53 -21.15 -8.13
C GLN A 243 -8.56 -20.36 -9.01
N GLN A 244 -8.89 -20.20 -10.30
CA GLN A 244 -8.10 -19.38 -11.22
C GLN A 244 -8.07 -17.91 -10.80
N LEU A 245 -9.20 -17.35 -10.38
CA LEU A 245 -9.28 -15.96 -9.91
C LEU A 245 -8.41 -15.74 -8.68
N VAL A 246 -8.50 -16.60 -7.66
CA VAL A 246 -7.70 -16.50 -6.43
C VAL A 246 -6.20 -16.59 -6.75
N ALA A 247 -5.80 -17.52 -7.62
CA ALA A 247 -4.40 -17.66 -8.04
C ALA A 247 -3.90 -16.43 -8.81
N GLN A 248 -4.70 -15.89 -9.72
CA GLN A 248 -4.37 -14.66 -10.45
C GLN A 248 -4.22 -13.45 -9.52
N CYS A 249 -5.10 -13.30 -8.53
CA CYS A 249 -4.99 -12.23 -7.54
C CYS A 249 -3.68 -12.31 -6.75
N ALA A 250 -3.27 -13.52 -6.35
CA ALA A 250 -2.01 -13.73 -5.65
C ALA A 250 -0.79 -13.37 -6.53
N LEU A 251 -0.75 -13.84 -7.77
CA LEU A 251 0.33 -13.49 -8.71
C LEU A 251 0.35 -12.00 -9.06
N ARG A 252 -0.82 -11.39 -9.20
CA ARG A 252 -0.96 -9.94 -9.40
C ARG A 252 -0.42 -9.17 -8.21
N ALA A 253 -0.72 -9.59 -6.98
CA ALA A 253 -0.18 -8.96 -5.77
C ALA A 253 1.35 -9.01 -5.74
N LEU A 254 1.94 -10.17 -6.06
CA LEU A 254 3.40 -10.32 -6.18
C LEU A 254 3.97 -9.41 -7.27
N HIS A 255 3.37 -9.40 -8.46
CA HIS A 255 3.77 -8.51 -9.55
C HIS A 255 3.79 -7.05 -9.10
N LEU A 256 2.71 -6.59 -8.47
CA LEU A 256 2.58 -5.22 -8.00
C LEU A 256 3.64 -4.88 -6.96
N VAL A 257 3.91 -5.75 -5.99
CA VAL A 257 4.95 -5.48 -4.99
C VAL A 257 6.33 -5.39 -5.62
N PHE A 258 6.71 -6.36 -6.45
CA PHE A 258 8.04 -6.36 -7.06
C PHE A 258 8.22 -5.24 -8.08
N ALA A 259 7.17 -4.83 -8.80
CA ALA A 259 7.17 -3.69 -9.70
C ALA A 259 7.24 -2.34 -8.95
N HIS A 260 6.61 -2.25 -7.77
CA HIS A 260 6.68 -1.05 -6.95
C HIS A 260 7.98 -0.92 -6.15
N ASP A 261 8.76 -1.99 -5.96
CA ASP A 261 10.01 -1.94 -5.22
C ASP A 261 11.17 -1.32 -6.03
N ARG A 262 11.12 0.01 -6.15
CA ARG A 262 12.17 0.81 -6.81
C ARG A 262 13.51 0.76 -6.08
N TYR A 263 13.48 0.60 -4.75
CA TYR A 263 14.66 0.73 -3.90
C TYR A 263 15.34 -0.62 -3.60
N GLY A 264 14.78 -1.74 -4.04
CA GLY A 264 15.32 -3.08 -3.84
C GLY A 264 15.36 -3.47 -2.35
N VAL A 265 14.32 -3.09 -1.61
CA VAL A 265 14.26 -3.31 -0.15
C VAL A 265 13.60 -4.64 0.21
N VAL A 266 12.83 -5.25 -0.72
CA VAL A 266 12.13 -6.52 -0.51
C VAL A 266 12.74 -7.63 -1.36
N ASP A 267 13.16 -8.70 -0.70
CA ASP A 267 13.66 -9.91 -1.33
C ASP A 267 12.66 -11.06 -1.25
N THR A 268 11.83 -11.10 -0.20
CA THR A 268 10.81 -12.15 0.01
C THR A 268 9.45 -11.52 0.26
N VAL A 269 8.40 -12.08 -0.34
CA VAL A 269 7.01 -11.68 -0.10
C VAL A 269 6.25 -12.88 0.46
N VAL A 270 5.49 -12.66 1.52
CA VAL A 270 4.46 -13.59 2.00
C VAL A 270 3.11 -12.98 1.71
N PHE A 271 2.27 -13.70 0.97
CA PHE A 271 0.95 -13.24 0.59
C PHE A 271 -0.11 -14.12 1.26
N ASN A 272 -1.05 -13.49 1.95
CA ASN A 272 -2.23 -14.11 2.56
C ASN A 272 -3.49 -13.51 1.94
N GLY A 273 -4.24 -14.33 1.21
CA GLY A 273 -5.51 -13.97 0.60
C GLY A 273 -6.68 -14.32 1.51
N MET A 274 -7.35 -13.30 2.03
CA MET A 274 -8.45 -13.43 2.98
C MET A 274 -9.79 -13.19 2.27
N VAL A 275 -10.87 -13.84 2.71
CA VAL A 275 -12.23 -13.51 2.24
C VAL A 275 -13.09 -13.17 3.43
N GLU A 276 -13.79 -12.04 3.38
CA GLU A 276 -14.78 -11.70 4.40
C GLU A 276 -16.07 -12.49 4.14
N ALA A 277 -16.51 -13.24 5.15
CA ALA A 277 -17.69 -14.07 5.04
C ALA A 277 -18.48 -14.10 6.34
N VAL A 278 -19.75 -14.45 6.25
CA VAL A 278 -20.60 -14.67 7.43
C VAL A 278 -20.64 -16.16 7.70
N ASP A 279 -20.18 -16.58 8.88
CA ASP A 279 -20.30 -17.95 9.33
C ASP A 279 -21.78 -18.30 9.52
N ALA A 280 -22.29 -19.27 8.75
CA ALA A 280 -23.70 -19.63 8.76
C ALA A 280 -24.18 -20.26 10.08
N ALA A 281 -23.28 -20.84 10.88
CA ALA A 281 -23.60 -21.46 12.15
C ALA A 281 -23.66 -20.44 13.30
N THR A 282 -22.84 -19.38 13.25
CA THR A 282 -22.73 -18.39 14.34
C THR A 282 -23.26 -17.00 13.99
N GLY A 283 -23.50 -16.71 12.71
CA GLY A 283 -23.88 -15.39 12.20
C GLY A 283 -22.78 -14.33 12.34
N ARG A 284 -21.56 -14.72 12.72
CA ARG A 284 -20.43 -13.80 12.91
C ARG A 284 -19.68 -13.62 11.61
N THR A 285 -19.18 -12.39 11.40
CA THR A 285 -18.22 -12.13 10.33
C THR A 285 -16.90 -12.81 10.66
N VAL A 286 -16.45 -13.68 9.76
CA VAL A 286 -15.17 -14.39 9.80
C VAL A 286 -14.33 -13.99 8.59
N ARG A 287 -13.01 -14.11 8.71
CA ARG A 287 -12.06 -13.83 7.63
C ARG A 287 -11.15 -15.04 7.40
N PRO A 288 -11.64 -16.12 6.75
CA PRO A 288 -10.82 -17.26 6.40
C PRO A 288 -9.71 -16.89 5.39
N CYS A 289 -8.52 -17.45 5.59
CA CYS A 289 -7.42 -17.40 4.63
C CYS A 289 -7.60 -18.51 3.58
N LEU A 290 -7.77 -18.14 2.31
CA LEU A 290 -8.00 -19.12 1.22
C LEU A 290 -6.71 -19.53 0.50
N ILE A 291 -5.71 -18.65 0.52
CA ILE A 291 -4.42 -18.89 -0.11
C ILE A 291 -3.33 -18.22 0.71
N THR A 292 -2.26 -18.96 0.99
CA THR A 292 -1.02 -18.40 1.50
C THR A 292 0.14 -18.89 0.66
N LEU A 293 1.05 -17.97 0.33
CA LEU A 293 2.25 -18.32 -0.43
C LEU A 293 3.43 -17.47 -0.03
N ARG A 294 4.61 -18.03 -0.24
CA ARG A 294 5.89 -17.34 -0.09
C ARG A 294 6.60 -17.32 -1.44
N ALA A 295 7.05 -16.15 -1.86
CA ALA A 295 7.78 -15.97 -3.09
C ALA A 295 9.02 -15.10 -2.87
N THR A 296 10.17 -15.53 -3.40
CA THR A 296 11.35 -14.67 -3.46
C THR A 296 11.40 -13.91 -4.78
N ARG A 297 12.06 -12.75 -4.78
CA ARG A 297 12.27 -11.92 -5.98
C ARG A 297 12.90 -12.73 -7.10
N GLU A 298 13.92 -13.51 -6.81
CA GLU A 298 14.65 -14.33 -7.79
C GLU A 298 13.73 -15.37 -8.45
N GLN A 299 12.98 -16.11 -7.64
CA GLN A 299 11.98 -17.07 -8.14
C GLN A 299 10.96 -16.37 -9.03
N PHE A 300 10.39 -15.26 -8.56
CA PHE A 300 9.35 -14.54 -9.29
C PHE A 300 9.86 -13.93 -10.61
N THR A 301 11.06 -13.35 -10.61
CA THR A 301 11.65 -12.71 -11.82
C THR A 301 12.00 -13.74 -12.89
N SER A 302 12.21 -15.00 -12.52
CA SER A 302 12.46 -16.09 -13.49
C SER A 302 11.20 -16.55 -14.24
N LEU A 303 10.01 -16.14 -13.80
CA LEU A 303 8.75 -16.55 -14.41
C LEU A 303 8.40 -15.70 -15.63
N VAL A 304 7.77 -16.35 -16.60
CA VAL A 304 7.20 -15.74 -17.79
C VAL A 304 5.69 -15.69 -17.60
N LEU A 305 5.21 -14.60 -16.98
CA LEU A 305 3.87 -14.48 -16.41
C LEU A 305 2.73 -14.50 -17.46
N ASP A 306 3.02 -14.20 -18.72
CA ASP A 306 2.08 -14.19 -19.84
C ASP A 306 1.79 -15.58 -20.41
N GLN A 307 2.60 -16.58 -20.08
CA GLN A 307 2.52 -17.93 -20.67
C GLN A 307 2.31 -19.05 -19.63
N LEU A 308 2.13 -18.71 -18.36
CA LEU A 308 1.96 -19.69 -17.30
C LEU A 308 0.47 -19.96 -16.98
N ASP A 309 0.20 -21.14 -16.42
CA ASP A 309 -1.06 -21.42 -15.73
C ASP A 309 -0.97 -20.90 -14.27
N PRO A 310 -1.81 -19.91 -13.87
CA PRO A 310 -1.77 -19.33 -12.53
C PRO A 310 -1.90 -20.38 -11.42
N VAL A 311 -2.80 -21.36 -11.59
CA VAL A 311 -3.11 -22.34 -10.55
C VAL A 311 -1.95 -23.31 -10.35
N ALA A 312 -1.41 -23.87 -11.45
CA ALA A 312 -0.22 -24.72 -11.38
C ALA A 312 1.00 -23.96 -10.83
N CYS A 313 1.17 -22.70 -11.21
CA CYS A 313 2.26 -21.86 -10.73
C CYS A 313 2.21 -21.68 -9.20
N VAL A 314 1.07 -21.24 -8.64
CA VAL A 314 0.98 -21.04 -7.19
C VAL A 314 1.14 -22.37 -6.43
N ARG A 315 0.53 -23.46 -6.88
CA ARG A 315 0.56 -24.75 -6.17
C ARG A 315 1.90 -25.47 -6.27
N HIS A 316 2.49 -25.57 -7.46
CA HIS A 316 3.66 -26.43 -7.68
C HIS A 316 4.98 -25.65 -7.65
N TYR A 317 5.00 -24.43 -8.17
CA TYR A 317 6.23 -23.64 -8.23
C TYR A 317 6.46 -22.87 -6.91
N PHE A 318 5.43 -22.21 -6.40
CA PHE A 318 5.51 -21.51 -5.12
C PHE A 318 5.16 -22.39 -3.91
N GLY A 319 4.71 -23.63 -4.10
CA GLY A 319 4.34 -24.50 -2.99
C GLY A 319 3.23 -23.90 -2.11
N ALA A 320 2.36 -23.05 -2.69
CA ALA A 320 1.32 -22.36 -1.96
C ALA A 320 0.36 -23.35 -1.30
N GLU A 321 0.00 -23.06 -0.06
CA GLU A 321 -1.11 -23.75 0.57
C GLU A 321 -2.39 -23.05 0.10
N VAL A 322 -3.12 -23.72 -0.78
CA VAL A 322 -4.39 -23.25 -1.36
C VAL A 322 -5.49 -24.12 -0.80
N SER A 323 -6.59 -23.49 -0.38
CA SER A 323 -7.79 -24.21 0.03
C SER A 323 -8.20 -25.21 -1.06
N ARG A 324 -8.55 -26.43 -0.66
CA ARG A 324 -9.06 -27.44 -1.59
C ARG A 324 -10.48 -27.10 -2.06
N HIS A 325 -11.21 -26.41 -1.18
CA HIS A 325 -12.59 -25.96 -1.36
C HIS A 325 -12.70 -24.46 -1.06
N PRO A 326 -12.09 -23.58 -1.88
CA PRO A 326 -12.17 -22.13 -1.66
C PRO A 326 -13.62 -21.60 -1.77
N GLU A 327 -14.48 -22.29 -2.52
CA GLU A 327 -15.92 -22.04 -2.61
C GLU A 327 -16.69 -22.29 -1.32
N GLU A 328 -16.20 -23.22 -0.49
CA GLU A 328 -16.74 -23.49 0.84
C GLU A 328 -16.03 -22.65 1.91
N LEU A 329 -15.12 -21.76 1.49
CA LEU A 329 -14.31 -20.89 2.34
C LEU A 329 -13.49 -21.67 3.39
N GLN A 330 -13.05 -22.88 3.04
CA GLN A 330 -12.24 -23.70 3.94
C GLN A 330 -10.89 -23.02 4.19
N PRO A 331 -10.55 -22.67 5.46
CA PRO A 331 -9.34 -21.91 5.75
C PRO A 331 -8.09 -22.76 5.63
N VAL A 332 -6.99 -22.10 5.31
CA VAL A 332 -5.62 -22.62 5.32
C VAL A 332 -4.81 -21.87 6.38
N GLU A 333 -3.85 -22.54 7.03
CA GLU A 333 -2.99 -21.92 8.03
C GLU A 333 -2.00 -20.95 7.36
N PRO A 334 -1.99 -19.65 7.71
CA PRO A 334 -1.07 -18.69 7.09
C PRO A 334 0.39 -19.05 7.35
N VAL A 335 1.25 -18.95 6.32
CA VAL A 335 2.70 -19.17 6.45
C VAL A 335 3.36 -18.18 7.43
N LEU A 336 2.77 -16.99 7.56
CA LEU A 336 3.11 -15.96 8.55
C LEU A 336 1.83 -15.18 8.87
N GLU A 337 1.50 -15.03 10.14
CA GLU A 337 0.36 -14.20 10.56
C GLU A 337 0.69 -12.71 10.43
N PHE A 338 -0.26 -11.91 9.94
CA PHE A 338 -0.01 -10.52 9.58
C PHE A 338 0.20 -9.60 10.79
N ASP A 339 -0.54 -9.81 11.89
CA ASP A 339 -0.46 -8.97 13.09
C ASP A 339 0.96 -8.90 13.69
N LEU A 340 1.79 -9.88 13.34
CA LEU A 340 3.19 -9.99 13.73
C LEU A 340 4.08 -8.98 13.00
N THR A 341 3.64 -8.53 11.83
CA THR A 341 4.35 -7.59 10.95
C THR A 341 3.71 -6.21 10.89
N ASP A 342 2.60 -5.98 11.62
CA ASP A 342 1.90 -4.71 11.62
C ASP A 342 2.82 -3.61 12.21
N PRO A 343 3.09 -2.51 11.49
CA PRO A 343 3.91 -1.41 11.98
C PRO A 343 3.33 -0.70 13.23
N ARG A 344 2.05 -0.94 13.57
CA ARG A 344 1.36 -0.48 14.78
C ARG A 344 1.52 -1.43 15.95
N THR A 345 1.84 -2.70 15.71
CA THR A 345 2.31 -3.61 16.76
C THR A 345 3.61 -2.99 17.24
N VAL A 346 3.54 -2.41 18.44
CA VAL A 346 4.62 -1.62 19.00
C VAL A 346 5.81 -2.55 19.17
N GLU A 347 6.76 -2.53 18.23
CA GLU A 347 8.14 -2.62 18.67
C GLU A 347 8.34 -1.40 19.55
N PRO A 348 8.59 -1.58 20.85
CA PRO A 348 8.88 -0.48 21.74
C PRO A 348 10.27 0.00 21.35
N VAL A 349 10.31 0.87 20.35
CA VAL A 349 11.49 1.68 20.07
C VAL A 349 11.51 2.75 21.15
N ASP A 350 12.33 2.48 22.17
CA ASP A 350 13.24 3.42 22.82
C ASP A 350 12.71 4.81 23.21
N VAL A 351 11.62 4.87 23.97
CA VAL A 351 11.36 6.03 24.84
C VAL A 351 11.11 5.63 26.30
N VAL A 352 11.02 4.32 26.58
CA VAL A 352 10.76 3.81 27.94
C VAL A 352 11.53 2.53 28.23
N SER A 353 12.82 2.49 27.88
CA SER A 353 13.69 1.33 28.09
C SER A 353 13.92 1.03 29.60
N GLU A 354 13.50 1.94 30.49
CA GLU A 354 13.52 1.75 31.96
C GLU A 354 12.18 1.26 32.56
N LEU A 355 11.06 1.23 31.83
CA LEU A 355 9.78 0.67 32.34
C LEU A 355 9.23 -0.54 31.57
N ASP A 356 9.82 -0.94 30.44
CA ASP A 356 9.47 -2.22 29.80
C ASP A 356 10.14 -3.39 30.54
N SER A 357 9.39 -4.02 31.44
CA SER A 357 9.85 -5.11 32.31
C SER A 357 10.00 -6.47 31.62
N ARG A 358 9.76 -6.55 30.30
CA ARG A 358 9.87 -7.81 29.55
C ARG A 358 11.33 -8.24 29.37
N PRO A 359 11.64 -9.55 29.52
CA PRO A 359 13.00 -10.07 29.33
C PRO A 359 13.42 -9.97 27.86
N ASN A 360 14.64 -9.49 27.63
CA ASN A 360 15.24 -9.48 26.30
C ASN A 360 15.80 -10.87 25.98
N LEU A 361 15.31 -11.49 24.91
CA LEU A 361 15.72 -12.85 24.52
C LEU A 361 17.21 -12.93 24.19
N LEU A 362 17.81 -11.83 23.73
CA LEU A 362 19.25 -11.77 23.43
C LEU A 362 20.15 -11.73 24.67
N ASP A 363 19.58 -11.54 25.87
CA ASP A 363 20.31 -11.62 27.12
C ASP A 363 20.34 -13.04 27.71
N LEU A 364 19.58 -13.97 27.12
CA LEU A 364 19.58 -15.37 27.50
C LEU A 364 20.84 -16.08 26.97
N SER A 365 21.26 -17.14 27.65
CA SER A 365 22.16 -18.12 27.07
C SER A 365 21.46 -18.96 26.00
N PRO A 366 22.19 -19.60 25.06
CA PRO A 366 21.58 -20.50 24.08
C PRO A 366 20.73 -21.62 24.71
N GLU A 367 21.16 -22.15 25.86
CA GLU A 367 20.41 -23.18 26.59
C GLU A 367 19.12 -22.62 27.20
N GLU A 368 19.14 -21.43 27.81
CA GLU A 368 17.92 -20.77 28.31
C GLU A 368 16.95 -20.43 27.18
N PHE A 369 17.46 -20.08 26.01
CA PHE A 369 16.64 -19.85 24.82
C PHE A 369 15.97 -21.14 24.31
N GLU A 370 16.71 -22.26 24.27
CA GLU A 370 16.15 -23.58 23.96
C GLU A 370 15.01 -23.95 24.93
N HIS A 371 15.20 -23.70 26.23
CA HIS A 371 14.15 -23.92 27.25
C HIS A 371 12.94 -23.00 27.07
N LEU A 372 13.14 -21.74 26.68
CA LEU A 372 12.04 -20.82 26.38
C LEU A 372 11.21 -21.31 25.19
N VAL A 373 11.86 -21.75 24.11
CA VAL A 373 11.20 -22.32 22.94
C VAL A 373 10.43 -23.58 23.31
N HIS A 374 11.02 -24.45 24.13
CA HIS A 374 10.32 -25.63 24.66
C HIS A 374 9.04 -25.24 25.41
N ASN A 375 9.13 -24.30 26.35
CA ASN A 375 7.99 -23.82 27.13
C ASN A 375 6.89 -23.20 26.24
N LEU A 376 7.29 -22.46 25.20
CA LEU A 376 6.36 -21.92 24.21
C LEU A 376 5.58 -23.04 23.52
N LEU A 377 6.26 -24.05 23.00
CA LEU A 377 5.62 -25.18 22.32
C LEU A 377 4.71 -25.98 23.26
N THR A 378 5.10 -26.19 24.52
CA THR A 378 4.23 -26.81 25.53
C THR A 378 2.96 -25.98 25.75
N ARG A 379 3.07 -24.64 25.83
CA ARG A 379 1.90 -23.75 25.96
C ARG A 379 1.01 -23.73 24.72
N MET A 380 1.57 -24.01 23.55
CA MET A 380 0.80 -24.23 22.31
C MET A 380 0.04 -25.56 22.32
N GLY A 381 0.20 -26.39 23.36
CA GLY A 381 -0.47 -27.69 23.47
C GLY A 381 0.28 -28.85 22.81
N LEU A 382 1.56 -28.67 22.48
CA LEU A 382 2.41 -29.73 21.94
C LEU A 382 3.06 -30.53 23.06
N GLU A 383 3.13 -31.86 22.89
CA GLU A 383 3.84 -32.74 23.80
C GLU A 383 5.34 -32.71 23.47
N THR A 384 6.14 -32.01 24.26
CA THR A 384 7.56 -31.80 23.99
C THR A 384 8.45 -32.73 24.81
N ARG A 385 9.52 -33.22 24.17
CA ARG A 385 10.62 -33.94 24.84
C ARG A 385 11.94 -33.25 24.52
N LEU A 386 12.68 -32.90 25.58
CA LEU A 386 14.03 -32.35 25.47
C LEU A 386 15.03 -33.48 25.18
N PHE A 387 15.91 -33.29 24.21
CA PHE A 387 17.05 -34.16 23.98
C PHE A 387 18.32 -33.50 24.53
N ARG A 388 19.15 -34.27 25.25
CA ARG A 388 20.44 -33.76 25.73
C ARG A 388 21.45 -33.74 24.58
N ARG A 389 22.22 -32.64 24.51
CA ARG A 389 23.36 -32.49 23.60
C ARG A 389 24.31 -33.69 23.74
N GLY A 390 24.52 -34.40 22.64
CA GLY A 390 25.50 -35.49 22.62
C GLY A 390 25.66 -36.22 21.30
N ASN A 391 24.60 -36.51 20.54
CA ASN A 391 24.76 -37.43 19.40
C ASN A 391 23.75 -37.34 18.25
N ASP A 392 22.85 -36.35 18.23
CA ASP A 392 21.67 -36.40 17.35
C ASP A 392 21.55 -35.21 16.38
N GLY A 393 22.63 -34.89 15.67
CA GLY A 393 22.57 -34.02 14.49
C GLY A 393 22.10 -32.57 14.69
N GLY A 394 22.04 -32.08 15.94
CA GLY A 394 21.63 -30.70 16.26
C GLY A 394 20.12 -30.49 16.48
N ILE A 395 19.39 -31.53 16.87
CA ILE A 395 18.02 -31.44 17.38
C ILE A 395 18.02 -30.84 18.78
N ASP A 396 17.26 -29.76 18.99
CA ASP A 396 17.12 -29.14 20.32
C ASP A 396 15.86 -29.68 21.04
N CYS A 397 14.78 -29.92 20.29
CA CYS A 397 13.55 -30.50 20.85
C CYS A 397 12.81 -31.34 19.81
N VAL A 398 12.14 -32.41 20.27
CA VAL A 398 11.11 -33.11 19.50
C VAL A 398 9.76 -32.78 20.12
N ALA A 399 8.84 -32.25 19.32
CA ALA A 399 7.48 -31.97 19.72
C ALA A 399 6.53 -32.94 19.03
N TYR A 400 5.48 -33.37 19.73
CA TYR A 400 4.43 -34.21 19.17
C TYR A 400 3.10 -33.47 19.23
N ASP A 401 2.48 -33.30 18.07
CA ASP A 401 1.15 -32.73 17.96
C ASP A 401 0.10 -33.86 18.04
N PRO A 402 -0.77 -33.87 19.07
CA PRO A 402 -1.72 -34.95 19.29
C PRO A 402 -2.90 -34.95 18.31
N ARG A 403 -3.01 -33.95 17.42
CA ARG A 403 -4.13 -33.87 16.46
C ARG A 403 -4.13 -35.08 15.51
N PRO A 404 -5.22 -35.88 15.45
CA PRO A 404 -5.21 -37.18 14.75
C PRO A 404 -4.96 -37.15 13.23
N ILE A 405 -5.17 -36.00 12.57
CA ILE A 405 -5.13 -35.88 11.10
C ILE A 405 -3.96 -35.02 10.63
N THR A 406 -3.70 -33.90 11.31
CA THR A 406 -2.66 -32.92 10.94
C THR A 406 -1.44 -32.96 11.85
N GLY A 407 -1.54 -33.65 12.99
CA GLY A 407 -0.48 -33.76 13.97
C GLY A 407 0.58 -34.80 13.60
N GLY A 408 1.46 -35.09 14.54
CA GLY A 408 2.60 -35.98 14.34
C GLY A 408 3.88 -35.45 14.97
N LYS A 409 5.00 -36.09 14.59
CA LYS A 409 6.32 -35.78 15.13
C LYS A 409 6.91 -34.55 14.43
N PHE A 410 7.26 -33.53 15.20
CA PHE A 410 7.98 -32.34 14.74
C PHE A 410 9.39 -32.32 15.32
N VAL A 411 10.36 -31.95 14.49
CA VAL A 411 11.73 -31.67 14.92
C VAL A 411 11.90 -30.17 15.02
N VAL A 412 12.38 -29.70 16.17
CA VAL A 412 12.55 -28.28 16.45
C VAL A 412 14.01 -27.98 16.72
N GLN A 413 14.49 -26.92 16.09
CA GLN A 413 15.81 -26.36 16.33
C GLN A 413 15.67 -24.86 16.65
N ALA A 414 16.38 -24.41 17.68
CA ALA A 414 16.37 -23.04 18.18
C ALA A 414 17.77 -22.42 18.01
N LYS A 415 17.86 -21.27 17.35
CA LYS A 415 19.12 -20.54 17.10
C LYS A 415 19.06 -19.13 17.66
N LEU A 416 19.77 -18.90 18.77
CA LEU A 416 19.93 -17.58 19.39
C LEU A 416 20.97 -16.74 18.64
N TYR A 417 20.58 -16.09 17.55
CA TYR A 417 21.47 -15.34 16.65
C TYR A 417 21.08 -13.86 16.61
N THR A 418 22.07 -13.00 16.30
CA THR A 418 21.87 -11.56 16.04
C THR A 418 21.94 -11.21 14.55
N ARG A 419 22.47 -12.12 13.73
CA ARG A 419 22.58 -11.98 12.27
C ARG A 419 21.79 -13.08 11.58
N THR A 420 21.44 -12.85 10.32
CA THR A 420 20.70 -13.79 9.47
C THR A 420 21.26 -15.21 9.55
N VAL A 421 20.38 -16.18 9.80
CA VAL A 421 20.74 -17.61 9.91
C VAL A 421 21.21 -18.13 8.55
N PRO A 422 22.37 -18.82 8.49
CA PRO A 422 22.91 -19.32 7.23
C PRO A 422 22.04 -20.44 6.63
N PRO A 423 21.99 -20.57 5.29
CA PRO A 423 21.17 -21.60 4.64
C PRO A 423 21.58 -23.04 4.99
N SER A 424 22.83 -23.26 5.41
CA SER A 424 23.29 -24.57 5.87
C SER A 424 22.46 -25.08 7.04
N ALA A 425 22.11 -24.23 8.01
CA ALA A 425 21.30 -24.64 9.17
C ALA A 425 19.91 -25.17 8.74
N VAL A 426 19.30 -24.57 7.71
CA VAL A 426 18.01 -25.05 7.18
C VAL A 426 18.15 -26.39 6.46
N ARG A 427 19.25 -26.58 5.72
CA ARG A 427 19.55 -27.85 5.03
C ARG A 427 19.83 -28.97 6.02
N ASP A 428 20.58 -28.66 7.07
CA ASP A 428 20.90 -29.60 8.15
C ASP A 428 19.61 -30.05 8.86
N LEU A 429 18.72 -29.11 9.22
CA LEU A 429 17.41 -29.42 9.79
C LEU A 429 16.59 -30.32 8.86
N PHE A 430 16.60 -30.09 7.55
CA PHE A 430 15.88 -30.95 6.61
C PHE A 430 16.43 -32.38 6.60
N GLY A 431 17.75 -32.55 6.63
CA GLY A 431 18.38 -33.86 6.77
C GLY A 431 17.89 -34.57 8.03
N THR A 432 17.83 -33.84 9.14
CA THR A 432 17.32 -34.34 10.42
C THR A 432 15.83 -34.71 10.38
N VAL A 433 14.98 -33.93 9.70
CA VAL A 433 13.54 -34.25 9.55
C VAL A 433 13.34 -35.57 8.81
N VAL A 434 14.11 -35.77 7.73
CA VAL A 434 14.07 -37.00 6.93
C VAL A 434 14.57 -38.20 7.74
N ASP A 435 15.72 -38.06 8.42
CA ASP A 435 16.30 -39.12 9.24
C ASP A 435 15.42 -39.50 10.44
N ALA A 436 14.85 -38.50 11.12
CA ALA A 436 13.96 -38.71 12.25
C ALA A 436 12.54 -39.17 11.88
N GLY A 437 12.21 -39.24 10.58
CA GLY A 437 10.87 -39.55 10.08
C GLY A 437 9.80 -38.57 10.56
N ALA A 438 10.16 -37.28 10.70
CA ALA A 438 9.28 -36.26 11.23
C ALA A 438 8.36 -35.68 10.15
N THR A 439 7.14 -35.32 10.54
CA THR A 439 6.13 -34.71 9.65
C THR A 439 6.52 -33.28 9.27
N LYS A 440 7.21 -32.56 10.17
CA LYS A 440 7.61 -31.16 9.97
C LYS A 440 8.90 -30.84 10.74
N GLY A 441 9.76 -30.01 10.16
CA GLY A 441 10.87 -29.37 10.85
C GLY A 441 10.56 -27.90 11.14
N ILE A 442 10.89 -27.41 12.32
CA ILE A 442 10.69 -26.02 12.73
C ILE A 442 12.03 -25.43 13.16
N LEU A 443 12.47 -24.38 12.48
CA LEU A 443 13.66 -23.61 12.86
C LEU A 443 13.23 -22.27 13.44
N ILE A 444 13.56 -22.03 14.70
CA ILE A 444 13.19 -20.82 15.45
C ILE A 444 14.45 -20.00 15.71
N THR A 445 14.42 -18.69 15.47
CA THR A 445 15.55 -17.80 15.76
C THR A 445 15.13 -16.45 16.33
N THR A 446 16.03 -15.79 17.05
CA THR A 446 15.92 -14.38 17.44
C THR A 446 16.32 -13.39 16.34
N SER A 447 16.82 -13.89 15.21
CA SER A 447 17.26 -13.06 14.06
C SER A 447 16.29 -13.19 12.88
N GLY A 448 16.78 -13.44 11.66
CA GLY A 448 15.99 -13.63 10.45
C GLY A 448 16.60 -14.69 9.54
N PHE A 449 15.90 -15.01 8.45
CA PHE A 449 16.38 -15.94 7.44
C PHE A 449 16.60 -15.22 6.11
N GLY A 450 17.63 -15.64 5.37
CA GLY A 450 17.93 -15.07 4.05
C GLY A 450 17.04 -15.68 2.95
N PRO A 451 17.00 -15.06 1.75
CA PRO A 451 16.19 -15.54 0.62
C PRO A 451 16.49 -17.00 0.25
N SER A 452 17.76 -17.41 0.23
CA SER A 452 18.16 -18.79 -0.06
C SER A 452 17.66 -19.82 0.96
N SER A 453 17.49 -19.42 2.22
CA SER A 453 16.91 -20.27 3.27
C SER A 453 15.41 -20.50 3.00
N TYR A 454 14.70 -19.44 2.63
CA TYR A 454 13.29 -19.52 2.25
C TYR A 454 13.06 -20.29 0.95
N GLN A 455 13.89 -20.07 -0.07
CA GLN A 455 13.86 -20.84 -1.33
C GLN A 455 14.04 -22.33 -1.07
N PHE A 456 15.00 -22.69 -0.21
CA PHE A 456 15.21 -24.09 0.14
C PHE A 456 14.05 -24.67 0.93
N ALA A 457 13.45 -23.92 1.86
CA ALA A 457 12.29 -24.39 2.62
C ALA A 457 11.03 -24.55 1.77
N ASN A 458 10.95 -23.89 0.61
CA ASN A 458 9.73 -23.90 -0.19
C ASN A 458 9.37 -25.30 -0.71
N GLY A 459 8.09 -25.68 -0.54
CA GLY A 459 7.58 -27.01 -0.89
C GLY A 459 8.15 -28.17 -0.06
N LYS A 460 8.93 -27.89 0.99
CA LYS A 460 9.44 -28.89 1.94
C LYS A 460 8.66 -28.79 3.25
N PRO A 461 8.61 -29.87 4.07
CA PRO A 461 7.98 -29.85 5.39
C PRO A 461 8.84 -29.07 6.41
N LEU A 462 9.18 -27.81 6.11
CA LEU A 462 10.01 -26.94 6.93
C LEU A 462 9.27 -25.63 7.23
N GLN A 463 9.26 -25.24 8.50
CA GLN A 463 8.75 -23.96 8.97
C GLN A 463 9.90 -23.15 9.56
N LEU A 464 10.03 -21.91 9.09
CA LEU A 464 11.06 -20.97 9.53
C LEU A 464 10.37 -19.85 10.30
N ILE A 465 10.71 -19.71 11.58
CA ILE A 465 10.15 -18.72 12.51
C ILE A 465 11.26 -17.76 12.90
N ASP A 466 11.22 -16.55 12.35
CA ASP A 466 12.19 -15.50 12.65
C ASP A 466 11.87 -14.78 13.96
N GLY A 467 12.69 -13.81 14.35
CA GLY A 467 12.54 -13.11 15.63
C GLY A 467 11.19 -12.42 15.77
N THR A 468 10.65 -11.91 14.66
CA THR A 468 9.32 -11.31 14.63
C THR A 468 8.24 -12.37 14.84
N GLY A 469 8.31 -13.49 14.10
CA GLY A 469 7.43 -14.63 14.29
C GLY A 469 7.52 -15.30 15.67
N LEU A 470 8.67 -15.23 16.33
CA LEU A 470 8.85 -15.73 17.68
C LEU A 470 8.18 -14.82 18.72
N LEU A 471 8.41 -13.51 18.67
CA LEU A 471 7.82 -12.54 19.60
C LEU A 471 6.29 -12.57 19.55
N ALA A 472 5.76 -12.74 18.35
CA ALA A 472 4.37 -13.01 18.07
C ALA A 472 3.78 -14.22 18.82
N LEU A 473 4.39 -15.38 18.64
CA LEU A 473 3.98 -16.61 19.32
C LEU A 473 4.09 -16.45 20.84
N CYS A 474 5.16 -15.80 21.32
CA CYS A 474 5.28 -15.45 22.73
C CYS A 474 4.10 -14.59 23.21
N HIS A 475 3.72 -13.56 22.46
CA HIS A 475 2.60 -12.69 22.81
C HIS A 475 1.26 -13.46 22.86
N GLN A 476 0.98 -14.29 21.86
CA GLN A 476 -0.25 -15.09 21.78
C GLN A 476 -0.42 -16.07 22.95
N HIS A 477 0.70 -16.55 23.51
CA HIS A 477 0.72 -17.52 24.60
C HIS A 477 1.12 -16.90 25.94
N ASP A 478 0.92 -15.58 26.11
CA ASP A 478 1.18 -14.82 27.34
C ASP A 478 2.60 -15.03 27.90
N ILE A 479 3.59 -15.07 27.01
CA ILE A 479 5.02 -15.11 27.34
C ILE A 479 5.59 -13.70 27.11
N PRO A 480 5.98 -12.98 28.17
CA PRO A 480 6.61 -11.68 28.02
C PRO A 480 7.99 -11.85 27.40
N ALA A 481 8.23 -11.28 26.22
CA ALA A 481 9.51 -11.31 25.54
C ALA A 481 9.72 -10.04 24.71
N ARG A 482 10.99 -9.64 24.53
CA ARG A 482 11.42 -8.64 23.55
C ARG A 482 12.74 -9.06 22.91
N ILE A 483 13.03 -8.56 21.71
CA ILE A 483 14.33 -8.73 21.05
C ILE A 483 14.84 -7.32 20.77
N VAL A 484 15.86 -6.90 21.52
CA VAL A 484 16.51 -5.60 21.30
C VAL A 484 17.99 -5.85 21.07
N PRO A 485 18.49 -5.63 19.83
CA PRO A 485 19.92 -5.72 19.54
C PRO A 485 20.70 -4.79 20.47
N ARG A 486 21.80 -5.28 21.04
CA ARG A 486 22.68 -4.42 21.84
C ARG A 486 23.30 -3.38 20.92
N ALA A 487 23.16 -2.09 21.27
CA ALA A 487 23.93 -1.04 20.64
C ALA A 487 25.42 -1.39 20.75
N SER A 488 26.09 -1.48 19.60
CA SER A 488 27.52 -1.78 19.51
C SER A 488 28.36 -0.58 19.88
#